data_AF-A0A9N8EFN6-F1
#
_entry.id   AF-A0A9N8EFN6-F1
#
_cell.length_a   1.000
_cell.length_b   1.000
_cell.length_c   1.000
_cell.angle_alpha   90.00
_cell.angle_beta   90.00
_cell.angle_gamma   90.00
#
_symmetry.space_group_name_H-M   'P 1'
#
loop_
_entity.id
_entity.type
_entity.pdbx_description
1 polymer ?
#
loop_
_entity_poly.entity_id
_entity_poly.type
_entity_poly.pdbx_seq_one_letter_code
_entity_poly.pdbx_strand_id
1 'polypeptide(L)'
;MDIKAAVMKLLEESGKPLKRKHIQRHLKADATKKEVKKALRSLVKTDEIAKEGKKAYRINAKAKEDSNSSDSESDDEKDDRQPLPIAEQLRRKKAPTSSTKSPLQENPKNNEKVEDDHVSDIDEEIRRLEEELKNDNDSDSEEDSDEESEASEREPTDDAGGVISLSTLAEDRISALPTSCLPSNKRRKLKGIDGDNSAGKTISNGERKSNKRKRDDSQKSTTEISAGLKAAVKVVLNGYVARSNEKIPFYCRVCAKQYADSDEFFQHKRTEFHKAAVEMEKKASYCKLCRKQLTSPVQLQEHLHSKPHKDRLQMMKNRQPQRQRK
;
A
#
# COMPACT_ATOMS: atom_id res chain seq x y z
N MET A 1 4.52 -3.47 -45.45
CA MET A 1 5.50 -3.27 -44.35
C MET A 1 5.72 -4.60 -43.66
N ASP A 2 6.95 -5.10 -43.54
CA ASP A 2 7.21 -6.30 -42.72
C ASP A 2 6.98 -5.94 -41.25
N ILE A 3 5.93 -6.51 -40.68
CA ILE A 3 5.52 -6.26 -39.29
C ILE A 3 6.63 -6.69 -38.32
N LYS A 4 7.48 -7.66 -38.68
CA LYS A 4 8.62 -8.06 -37.84
C LYS A 4 9.65 -6.93 -37.74
N ALA A 5 10.06 -6.37 -38.88
CA ALA A 5 11.02 -5.28 -38.93
C ALA A 5 10.52 -4.03 -38.16
N ALA A 6 9.23 -3.70 -38.30
CA ALA A 6 8.63 -2.59 -37.57
C ALA A 6 8.60 -2.82 -36.04
N VAL A 7 8.39 -4.06 -35.59
CA VAL A 7 8.45 -4.41 -34.16
C VAL A 7 9.89 -4.32 -33.63
N MET A 8 10.88 -4.77 -34.40
CA MET A 8 12.30 -4.71 -34.03
C MET A 8 12.78 -3.26 -33.90
N LYS A 9 12.54 -2.43 -34.92
CA LYS A 9 12.89 -0.99 -34.91
C LYS A 9 12.31 -0.27 -33.69
N LEU A 10 11.05 -0.55 -33.36
CA LEU A 10 10.39 0.05 -32.20
C LEU A 10 11.02 -0.38 -30.87
N LEU A 11 11.38 -1.66 -30.74
CA LEU A 11 12.08 -2.15 -29.55
C LEU A 11 13.47 -1.54 -29.42
N GLU A 12 14.21 -1.38 -30.52
CA GLU A 12 15.52 -0.71 -30.56
C GLU A 12 15.43 0.75 -30.12
N GLU A 13 14.52 1.52 -30.72
CA GLU A 13 14.30 2.94 -30.40
C GLU A 13 13.90 3.15 -28.93
N SER A 14 13.14 2.19 -28.36
CA SER A 14 12.67 2.32 -26.98
C SER A 14 13.72 2.03 -25.91
N GLY A 15 14.74 1.22 -26.23
CA GLY A 15 15.77 0.74 -25.29
C GLY A 15 15.24 0.02 -24.03
N LYS A 16 13.93 -0.25 -23.93
CA LYS A 16 13.25 -0.72 -22.72
C LYS A 16 12.28 -1.86 -23.04
N PRO A 17 11.99 -2.76 -22.09
CA PRO A 17 11.05 -3.85 -22.32
C PRO A 17 9.64 -3.32 -22.54
N LEU A 18 9.07 -3.56 -23.73
CA LEU A 18 7.75 -3.07 -24.09
C LEU A 18 6.65 -4.12 -23.96
N LYS A 19 5.50 -3.70 -23.43
CA LYS A 19 4.30 -4.56 -23.36
C LYS A 19 3.66 -4.65 -24.75
N ARG A 20 3.12 -5.82 -25.10
CA ARG A 20 2.39 -6.03 -26.38
C ARG A 20 1.33 -4.97 -26.70
N LYS A 21 0.61 -4.46 -25.71
CA LYS A 21 -0.41 -3.40 -25.92
C LYS A 21 0.21 -2.08 -26.38
N HIS A 22 1.43 -1.78 -25.95
CA HIS A 22 2.16 -0.58 -26.33
C HIS A 22 2.67 -0.69 -27.77
N ILE A 23 3.34 -1.81 -28.10
CA ILE A 23 3.75 -2.15 -29.48
C ILE A 23 2.54 -2.10 -30.43
N GLN A 24 1.41 -2.69 -30.03
CA GLN A 24 0.19 -2.63 -30.82
C GLN A 24 -0.30 -1.21 -31.04
N ARG A 25 -0.21 -0.29 -30.06
CA ARG A 25 -0.67 1.10 -30.20
C ARG A 25 0.14 1.88 -31.21
N HIS A 26 1.46 1.68 -31.25
CA HIS A 26 2.33 2.34 -32.22
C HIS A 26 2.14 1.81 -33.64
N LEU A 27 1.83 0.52 -33.79
CA LEU A 27 1.58 -0.10 -35.10
C LEU A 27 0.12 0.04 -35.58
N LYS A 28 -0.73 0.80 -34.88
CA LYS A 28 -2.19 0.83 -35.10
C LYS A 28 -2.64 1.27 -36.50
N ALA A 29 -1.78 1.95 -37.25
CA ALA A 29 -2.09 2.35 -38.62
C ALA A 29 -2.15 1.14 -39.58
N ASP A 30 -1.33 0.10 -39.36
CA ASP A 30 -1.01 -0.85 -40.43
C ASP A 30 -1.17 -2.34 -40.06
N ALA A 31 -1.41 -2.68 -38.77
CA ALA A 31 -1.38 -4.09 -38.33
C ALA A 31 -2.53 -4.50 -37.39
N THR A 32 -3.11 -5.67 -37.65
CA THR A 32 -4.10 -6.30 -36.77
C THR A 32 -3.45 -6.86 -35.50
N LYS A 33 -4.24 -6.96 -34.42
CA LYS A 33 -3.81 -7.57 -33.14
C LYS A 33 -3.28 -9.01 -33.30
N LYS A 34 -3.76 -9.74 -34.31
CA LYS A 34 -3.36 -11.13 -34.60
C LYS A 34 -1.97 -11.16 -35.24
N GLU A 35 -1.69 -10.28 -36.19
CA GLU A 35 -0.39 -10.20 -36.87
C GLU A 35 0.73 -9.78 -35.92
N VAL A 36 0.51 -8.76 -35.08
CA VAL A 36 1.50 -8.36 -34.04
C VAL A 36 1.78 -9.51 -33.08
N LYS A 37 0.79 -10.36 -32.77
CA LYS A 37 1.00 -11.56 -31.94
C LYS A 37 1.85 -12.60 -32.66
N LYS A 38 1.62 -12.80 -33.95
CA LYS A 38 2.31 -13.77 -34.79
C LYS A 38 3.77 -13.36 -34.96
N ALA A 39 4.03 -12.08 -35.25
CA ALA A 39 5.37 -11.49 -35.35
C ALA A 39 6.17 -11.62 -34.04
N LEU A 40 5.58 -11.23 -32.89
CA LEU A 40 6.25 -11.41 -31.59
C LEU A 40 6.55 -12.88 -31.26
N ARG A 41 5.67 -13.81 -31.65
CA ARG A 41 5.92 -15.25 -31.45
C ARG A 41 7.02 -15.79 -32.36
N SER A 42 7.12 -15.32 -33.60
CA SER A 42 8.20 -15.72 -34.49
C SER A 42 9.55 -15.18 -34.03
N LEU A 43 9.62 -13.94 -33.57
CA LEU A 43 10.86 -13.32 -33.07
C LEU A 43 11.35 -13.97 -31.76
N VAL A 44 10.43 -14.40 -30.89
CA VAL A 44 10.78 -15.20 -29.71
C VAL A 44 11.25 -16.60 -30.10
N LYS A 45 10.78 -17.14 -31.24
CA LYS A 45 11.19 -18.46 -31.71
C LYS A 45 12.58 -18.43 -32.38
N THR A 46 12.98 -17.30 -32.96
CA THR A 46 14.31 -17.10 -33.55
C THR A 46 15.32 -16.55 -32.54
N ASP A 47 14.96 -16.44 -31.25
CA ASP A 47 15.78 -15.88 -30.19
C ASP A 47 16.28 -14.43 -30.43
N GLU A 48 15.67 -13.70 -31.36
CA GLU A 48 15.96 -12.27 -31.59
C GLU A 48 15.43 -11.40 -30.44
N ILE A 49 14.34 -11.82 -29.79
CA ILE A 49 13.76 -11.13 -28.63
C ILE A 49 13.49 -12.09 -27.47
N ALA A 50 13.83 -11.66 -26.25
CA ALA A 50 13.46 -12.34 -25.01
C ALA A 50 12.12 -11.84 -24.45
N LYS A 51 11.39 -12.74 -23.81
CA LYS A 51 10.15 -12.43 -23.11
C LYS A 51 10.40 -12.27 -21.62
N GLU A 52 10.48 -11.02 -21.16
CA GLU A 52 10.59 -10.70 -19.74
C GLU A 52 9.20 -10.69 -19.07
N GLY A 53 8.95 -11.69 -18.22
CA GLY A 53 7.71 -11.80 -17.45
C GLY A 53 6.46 -12.08 -18.29
N LYS A 54 5.28 -11.67 -17.78
CA LYS A 54 4.00 -12.13 -18.34
C LYS A 54 3.74 -11.63 -19.77
N LYS A 55 4.20 -10.42 -20.15
CA LYS A 55 3.86 -9.77 -21.44
C LYS A 55 4.86 -8.69 -21.92
N ALA A 56 6.07 -8.60 -21.38
CA ALA A 56 7.07 -7.65 -21.87
C ALA A 56 8.08 -8.35 -22.80
N TYR A 57 8.60 -7.62 -23.78
CA TYR A 57 9.54 -8.12 -24.78
C TYR A 57 10.73 -7.17 -24.85
N ARG A 58 11.93 -7.72 -24.96
CA ARG A 58 13.21 -6.99 -25.06
C ARG A 58 14.10 -7.67 -26.10
N ILE A 59 14.92 -6.90 -26.82
CA ILE A 59 15.90 -7.44 -27.77
C ILE A 59 16.99 -8.18 -27.00
N ASN A 60 17.36 -9.36 -27.48
CA ASN A 60 18.50 -10.09 -26.94
C ASN A 60 19.80 -9.42 -27.39
N ALA A 61 20.61 -8.94 -26.43
CA ALA A 61 21.88 -8.29 -26.74
C ALA A 61 22.85 -9.21 -27.51
N LYS A 62 22.76 -10.53 -27.28
CA LYS A 62 23.61 -11.54 -27.93
C LYS A 62 23.43 -11.62 -29.45
N ALA A 63 22.25 -11.34 -29.98
CA ALA A 63 22.00 -11.42 -31.43
C ALA A 63 22.66 -10.27 -32.22
N LYS A 64 23.18 -9.23 -31.54
CA LYS A 64 23.79 -8.08 -32.20
C LYS A 64 25.29 -8.28 -32.49
N GLU A 65 25.94 -9.23 -31.82
CA GLU A 65 27.39 -9.44 -31.93
C GLU A 65 27.78 -10.33 -33.13
N ASP A 66 26.88 -11.20 -33.60
CA ASP A 66 27.17 -12.15 -34.70
C ASP A 66 27.01 -11.57 -36.12
N SER A 67 26.64 -10.30 -36.26
CA SER A 67 26.41 -9.67 -37.59
C SER A 67 27.47 -8.64 -37.99
N ASN A 68 28.52 -8.44 -37.18
CA ASN A 68 29.54 -7.44 -37.44
C ASN A 68 30.99 -7.94 -37.29
N SER A 69 31.24 -9.25 -37.41
CA SER A 69 32.60 -9.80 -37.42
C SER A 69 33.12 -9.94 -38.86
N SER A 70 33.70 -8.85 -39.35
CA SER A 70 34.78 -8.93 -40.33
C SER A 70 36.06 -9.33 -39.60
N ASP A 71 36.48 -10.57 -39.85
CA ASP A 71 37.87 -11.04 -39.97
C ASP A 71 38.92 -10.40 -39.04
N SER A 72 39.13 -11.04 -37.88
CA SER A 72 40.39 -10.93 -37.14
C SER A 72 40.61 -12.21 -36.34
N GLU A 73 41.48 -13.07 -36.87
CA GLU A 73 42.01 -14.26 -36.21
C GLU A 73 42.82 -13.85 -34.97
N SER A 74 42.41 -14.31 -33.80
CA SER A 74 43.28 -14.37 -32.62
C SER A 74 43.01 -15.65 -31.84
N ASP A 75 44.03 -16.50 -31.80
CA ASP A 75 44.14 -17.69 -30.97
C ASP A 75 44.06 -17.32 -29.48
N ASP A 76 42.93 -17.63 -28.84
CA ASP A 76 42.80 -17.57 -27.39
C ASP A 76 42.38 -18.94 -26.83
N GLU A 77 43.23 -19.43 -25.93
CA GLU A 77 43.16 -20.74 -25.30
C GLU A 77 41.84 -20.96 -24.55
N LYS A 78 41.19 -22.09 -24.84
CA LYS A 78 39.99 -22.55 -24.14
C LYS A 78 40.37 -23.07 -22.75
N ASP A 79 40.05 -22.32 -21.70
CA ASP A 79 40.09 -22.81 -20.31
C ASP A 79 38.85 -23.71 -20.06
N ASP A 80 39.05 -25.02 -20.23
CA ASP A 80 38.11 -26.11 -19.96
C ASP A 80 37.84 -26.28 -18.44
N ARG A 81 37.32 -25.25 -17.77
CA ARG A 81 36.82 -25.37 -16.40
C ARG A 81 35.41 -25.91 -16.39
N GLN A 82 35.28 -27.22 -16.16
CA GLN A 82 33.99 -27.84 -15.90
C GLN A 82 33.26 -27.16 -14.72
N PRO A 83 31.95 -26.89 -14.85
CA PRO A 83 31.18 -26.23 -13.80
C PRO A 83 31.07 -27.15 -12.57
N LEU A 84 31.68 -26.71 -11.47
CA LEU A 84 31.59 -27.41 -10.19
C LEU A 84 30.12 -27.55 -9.72
N PRO A 85 29.76 -28.67 -9.10
CA PRO A 85 28.39 -28.93 -8.65
C PRO A 85 27.93 -27.93 -7.59
N ILE A 86 26.67 -27.50 -7.69
CA ILE A 86 26.01 -26.48 -6.85
C ILE A 86 26.20 -26.70 -5.33
N ALA A 87 26.33 -27.96 -4.89
CA ALA A 87 26.55 -28.31 -3.49
C ALA A 87 27.90 -27.80 -2.93
N GLU A 88 28.92 -27.66 -3.77
CA GLU A 88 30.26 -27.20 -3.37
C GLU A 88 30.31 -25.66 -3.28
N GLN A 89 29.57 -24.97 -4.16
CA GLN A 89 29.43 -23.51 -4.12
C GLN A 89 28.74 -23.02 -2.82
N LEU A 90 27.82 -23.82 -2.28
CA LEU A 90 27.12 -23.50 -1.03
C LEU A 90 27.99 -23.71 0.22
N ARG A 91 29.00 -24.59 0.18
CA ARG A 91 29.91 -24.81 1.32
C ARG A 91 30.98 -23.72 1.42
N ARG A 92 31.44 -23.18 0.28
CA ARG A 92 32.44 -22.09 0.26
C ARG A 92 31.92 -20.77 0.83
N LYS A 93 30.60 -20.54 0.88
CA LYS A 93 30.01 -19.32 1.45
C LYS A 93 29.85 -19.33 2.97
N LYS A 94 30.27 -20.38 3.68
CA LYS A 94 30.00 -20.55 5.13
C LYS A 94 31.24 -20.72 6.03
N ALA A 95 32.45 -20.50 5.52
CA ALA A 95 33.64 -20.49 6.36
C ALA A 95 33.88 -19.07 6.95
N PRO A 96 34.06 -18.91 8.27
CA PRO A 96 34.49 -17.65 8.86
C PRO A 96 35.95 -17.40 8.51
N THR A 97 36.23 -16.25 7.89
CA THR A 97 37.56 -15.83 7.48
C THR A 97 38.39 -15.37 8.69
N SER A 98 39.18 -16.26 9.26
CA SER A 98 40.31 -15.90 10.13
C SER A 98 41.56 -15.66 9.28
N SER A 99 42.04 -14.42 9.31
CA SER A 99 43.45 -13.98 9.21
C SER A 99 44.40 -14.75 8.27
N THR A 100 44.80 -14.12 7.16
CA THR A 100 46.19 -14.16 6.68
C THR A 100 46.56 -12.87 5.95
N LYS A 101 47.62 -12.23 6.45
CA LYS A 101 48.33 -11.08 5.88
C LYS A 101 48.96 -11.45 4.54
N SER A 102 48.95 -10.53 3.58
CA SER A 102 50.01 -10.37 2.57
C SER A 102 49.99 -8.94 2.00
N PRO A 103 51.14 -8.40 1.55
CA PRO A 103 51.41 -6.97 1.49
C PRO A 103 51.39 -6.39 0.07
N LEU A 104 51.19 -5.05 0.03
CA LEU A 104 51.58 -4.10 -1.01
C LEU A 104 50.95 -4.27 -2.40
N GLN A 105 50.01 -3.37 -2.72
CA GLN A 105 50.21 -2.43 -3.83
C GLN A 105 49.31 -1.20 -3.65
N GLU A 106 49.96 -0.05 -3.75
CA GLU A 106 49.46 1.28 -3.45
C GLU A 106 48.51 1.77 -4.56
N ASN A 107 47.35 2.32 -4.18
CA ASN A 107 46.75 3.43 -4.92
C ASN A 107 45.81 4.24 -4.01
N PRO A 108 45.81 5.59 -4.09
CA PRO A 108 45.24 6.44 -3.04
C PRO A 108 43.87 7.05 -3.38
N LYS A 109 43.09 7.34 -2.31
CA LYS A 109 42.16 8.47 -2.11
C LYS A 109 40.70 8.39 -2.65
N ASN A 110 39.77 8.10 -1.73
CA ASN A 110 38.71 9.00 -1.17
C ASN A 110 37.44 8.18 -0.80
N ASN A 111 37.24 7.78 0.47
CA ASN A 111 36.63 8.52 1.61
C ASN A 111 35.13 8.82 1.33
N GLU A 112 34.14 8.25 2.02
CA GLU A 112 33.84 8.44 3.46
C GLU A 112 33.34 7.14 4.14
N LYS A 113 34.00 6.79 5.25
CA LYS A 113 33.50 5.88 6.28
C LYS A 113 33.29 6.74 7.52
N VAL A 114 32.06 7.19 7.69
CA VAL A 114 31.64 8.17 8.71
C VAL A 114 30.61 7.47 9.60
N GLU A 115 31.07 7.21 10.82
CA GLU A 115 30.37 7.05 12.11
C GLU A 115 29.69 5.73 12.45
N ASP A 116 30.40 4.94 13.27
CA ASP A 116 29.82 4.01 14.25
C ASP A 116 30.27 4.36 15.69
N ASP A 117 30.97 5.49 15.90
CA ASP A 117 31.46 5.93 17.22
C ASP A 117 30.40 6.72 18.01
N HIS A 118 29.32 7.18 17.36
CA HIS A 118 28.31 8.02 18.00
C HIS A 118 27.22 7.25 18.77
N VAL A 119 27.16 5.92 18.61
CA VAL A 119 26.14 5.07 19.27
C VAL A 119 26.51 4.79 20.73
N SER A 120 27.80 4.71 21.05
CA SER A 120 28.27 4.56 22.44
C SER A 120 28.01 5.79 23.30
N ASP A 121 28.00 7.00 22.71
CA ASP A 121 27.78 8.24 23.45
C ASP A 121 26.31 8.38 23.92
N ILE A 122 25.36 7.79 23.19
CA ILE A 122 23.93 7.87 23.53
C ILE A 122 23.62 7.02 24.76
N ASP A 123 24.18 5.81 24.85
CA ASP A 123 23.95 4.92 26.00
C ASP A 123 24.59 5.47 27.29
N GLU A 124 25.73 6.19 27.17
CA GLU A 124 26.37 6.87 28.29
C GLU A 124 25.57 8.10 28.76
N GLU A 125 25.00 8.87 27.81
CA GLU A 125 24.13 10.03 28.11
C GLU A 125 22.80 9.60 28.75
N ILE A 126 22.19 8.50 28.30
CA ILE A 126 20.98 7.94 28.93
C ILE A 126 21.28 7.54 30.37
N ARG A 127 22.42 6.87 30.62
CA ARG A 127 22.82 6.46 31.97
C ARG A 127 23.00 7.66 32.89
N ARG A 128 23.60 8.76 32.40
CA ARG A 128 23.78 10.00 33.17
C ARG A 128 22.42 10.62 33.57
N LEU A 129 21.49 10.72 32.62
CA LEU A 129 20.16 11.32 32.87
C LEU A 129 19.30 10.49 33.84
N GLU A 130 19.40 9.16 33.79
CA GLU A 130 18.70 8.27 34.75
C GLU A 130 19.23 8.44 36.19
N GLU A 131 20.50 8.79 36.36
CA GLU A 131 21.12 9.01 37.67
C GLU A 131 20.74 10.38 38.26
N GLU A 132 20.64 11.41 37.43
CA GLU A 132 20.20 12.76 37.81
C GLU A 132 18.73 12.74 38.29
N LEU A 133 17.83 12.11 37.52
CA LEU A 133 16.41 11.96 37.90
C LEU A 133 16.20 11.16 39.19
N LYS A 134 17.11 10.24 39.50
CA LYS A 134 17.01 9.44 40.72
C LYS A 134 17.41 10.24 41.97
N ASN A 135 18.33 11.20 41.83
CA ASN A 135 18.71 12.08 42.94
C ASN A 135 17.64 13.15 43.23
N ASP A 136 16.91 13.62 42.22
CA ASP A 136 15.91 14.68 42.40
C ASP A 136 14.59 14.17 43.03
N ASN A 137 14.36 12.85 43.06
CA ASN A 137 13.09 12.26 43.51
C ASN A 137 13.08 11.83 44.99
N ASP A 138 14.14 12.11 45.75
CA ASP A 138 14.24 11.81 47.20
C ASP A 138 14.07 13.07 48.09
N SER A 139 13.57 14.18 47.54
CA SER A 139 13.23 15.37 48.31
C SER A 139 11.75 15.74 48.09
N ASP A 140 10.85 14.90 48.60
CA ASP A 140 9.50 15.36 48.93
C ASP A 140 9.22 15.06 50.39
N SER A 141 9.26 16.15 51.16
CA SER A 141 9.07 16.24 52.59
C SER A 141 7.59 16.42 52.84
N GLU A 142 6.98 15.45 53.53
CA GLU A 142 5.60 15.55 54.00
C GLU A 142 5.51 16.64 55.07
N GLU A 143 4.97 17.81 54.73
CA GLU A 143 4.51 18.80 55.72
C GLU A 143 3.01 19.05 55.54
N ASP A 144 2.28 18.40 56.43
CA ASP A 144 0.90 18.62 56.81
C ASP A 144 0.73 20.07 57.30
N SER A 145 -0.18 20.84 56.71
CA SER A 145 -0.56 22.17 57.22
C SER A 145 -2.02 22.47 56.88
N ASP A 146 -2.86 22.20 57.88
CA ASP A 146 -4.23 22.70 58.00
C ASP A 146 -4.21 24.23 58.16
N GLU A 147 -4.64 24.97 57.13
CA GLU A 147 -5.07 26.37 57.30
C GLU A 147 -6.45 26.60 56.69
N GLU A 148 -7.41 26.76 57.59
CA GLU A 148 -8.72 27.36 57.36
C GLU A 148 -8.54 28.83 56.93
N SER A 149 -9.09 29.24 55.77
CA SER A 149 -9.51 30.63 55.58
C SER A 149 -10.48 30.85 54.42
N GLU A 150 -11.64 31.38 54.80
CA GLU A 150 -12.30 32.56 54.25
C GLU A 150 -12.74 32.54 52.76
N ALA A 151 -14.06 32.50 52.62
CA ALA A 151 -14.88 32.87 51.47
C ALA A 151 -14.26 33.96 50.59
N SER A 152 -13.92 33.59 49.35
CA SER A 152 -13.83 34.53 48.23
C SER A 152 -14.75 34.06 47.12
N GLU A 153 -15.63 34.98 46.71
CA GLU A 153 -16.54 34.84 45.57
C GLU A 153 -15.71 34.59 44.30
N ARG A 154 -15.54 33.31 43.95
CA ARG A 154 -14.95 32.90 42.67
C ARG A 154 -16.07 32.57 41.69
N GLU A 155 -16.09 33.38 40.64
CA GLU A 155 -16.81 33.14 39.38
C GLU A 155 -16.68 31.66 38.93
N PRO A 156 -17.78 31.01 38.52
CA PRO A 156 -17.78 29.59 38.17
C PRO A 156 -16.99 29.37 36.87
N THR A 157 -15.83 28.72 36.95
CA THR A 157 -15.14 28.20 35.77
C THR A 157 -15.70 26.82 35.42
N ASP A 158 -16.59 26.81 34.44
CA ASP A 158 -17.25 25.64 33.84
C ASP A 158 -16.24 24.78 33.03
N ASP A 159 -15.36 24.04 33.69
CA ASP A 159 -14.43 23.12 33.00
C ASP A 159 -14.25 21.78 33.73
N ALA A 160 -15.38 21.18 34.13
CA ALA A 160 -15.43 19.79 34.57
C ALA A 160 -16.59 19.06 33.87
N GLY A 161 -16.28 18.36 32.79
CA GLY A 161 -17.13 17.30 32.24
C GLY A 161 -18.55 17.73 31.88
N GLY A 162 -18.68 18.68 30.95
CA GLY A 162 -19.94 19.28 30.50
C GLY A 162 -20.99 18.28 30.01
N VAL A 163 -21.80 17.78 30.93
CA VAL A 163 -23.15 17.30 30.63
C VAL A 163 -23.97 18.55 30.32
N ILE A 164 -24.02 18.92 29.04
CA ILE A 164 -24.81 20.03 28.54
C ILE A 164 -26.27 19.78 28.93
N SER A 165 -26.75 20.53 29.94
CA SER A 165 -28.13 20.44 30.39
C SER A 165 -29.05 20.95 29.29
N LEU A 166 -29.73 20.01 28.61
CA LEU A 166 -30.66 20.29 27.50
C LEU A 166 -31.78 21.29 27.85
N SER A 167 -31.97 21.60 29.14
CA SER A 167 -32.91 22.58 29.66
C SER A 167 -32.54 24.02 29.32
N THR A 168 -31.25 24.38 29.30
CA THR A 168 -30.80 25.76 29.02
C THR A 168 -30.83 26.10 27.53
N LEU A 169 -30.81 25.08 26.66
CA LEU A 169 -30.95 25.23 25.20
C LEU A 169 -32.41 25.05 24.72
N ALA A 170 -33.38 25.14 25.62
CA ALA A 170 -34.80 25.00 25.25
C ALA A 170 -35.27 26.15 24.34
N GLU A 171 -34.71 27.35 24.51
CA GLU A 171 -35.04 28.54 23.70
C GLU A 171 -34.34 28.52 22.33
N ASP A 172 -33.14 27.93 22.25
CA ASP A 172 -32.40 27.69 20.99
C ASP A 172 -32.91 26.45 20.22
N ARG A 173 -33.98 25.82 20.70
CA ARG A 173 -34.57 24.67 20.05
C ARG A 173 -35.27 25.12 18.77
N ILE A 174 -34.62 24.85 17.63
CA ILE A 174 -35.18 25.08 16.30
C ILE A 174 -36.60 24.52 16.26
N SER A 175 -37.57 25.41 16.00
CA SER A 175 -38.98 25.04 15.89
C SER A 175 -39.14 23.86 14.93
N ALA A 176 -39.94 22.87 15.32
CA ALA A 176 -40.13 21.68 14.50
C ALA A 176 -40.56 22.09 13.08
N LEU A 177 -39.84 21.58 12.07
CA LEU A 177 -40.17 21.91 10.68
C LEU A 177 -41.65 21.60 10.42
N PRO A 178 -42.40 22.55 9.82
CA PRO A 178 -43.81 22.34 9.54
C PRO A 178 -44.00 21.07 8.71
N THR A 179 -45.03 20.30 9.05
CA THR A 179 -45.30 18.97 8.45
C THR A 179 -45.55 19.02 6.94
N SER A 180 -45.85 20.20 6.38
CA SER A 180 -45.94 20.45 4.94
C SER A 180 -44.59 20.39 4.22
N CYS A 181 -43.49 20.70 4.92
CA CYS A 181 -42.13 20.68 4.38
C CYS A 181 -41.43 19.33 4.57
N LEU A 182 -41.98 18.45 5.41
CA LEU A 182 -41.49 17.08 5.55
C LEU A 182 -41.96 16.25 4.34
N PRO A 183 -41.07 15.46 3.70
CA PRO A 183 -41.47 14.56 2.65
C PRO A 183 -42.59 13.66 3.19
N SER A 184 -43.79 13.77 2.62
CA SER A 184 -44.92 12.93 3.01
C SER A 184 -44.57 11.50 2.61
N ASN A 185 -43.96 10.78 3.54
CA ASN A 185 -43.75 9.35 3.45
C ASN A 185 -45.11 8.68 3.59
N LYS A 186 -45.97 8.82 2.56
CA LYS A 186 -47.06 7.88 2.30
C LYS A 186 -46.39 6.52 2.34
N ARG A 187 -46.62 5.80 3.45
CA ARG A 187 -46.02 4.51 3.75
C ARG A 187 -46.23 3.67 2.49
N ARG A 188 -45.17 3.54 1.68
CA ARG A 188 -45.16 2.57 0.58
C ARG A 188 -45.31 1.26 1.33
N LYS A 189 -46.50 0.66 1.26
CA LYS A 189 -46.72 -0.70 1.75
C LYS A 189 -45.73 -1.55 0.99
N LEU A 190 -44.61 -1.87 1.63
CA LEU A 190 -43.65 -2.84 1.13
C LEU A 190 -44.40 -4.16 1.11
N LYS A 191 -44.93 -4.48 -0.07
CA LYS A 191 -45.69 -5.70 -0.30
C LYS A 191 -44.71 -6.86 -0.19
N GLY A 192 -44.65 -7.48 1.00
CA GLY A 192 -43.91 -8.73 1.21
C GLY A 192 -43.08 -8.88 2.50
N ILE A 193 -43.22 -8.03 3.52
CA ILE A 193 -42.50 -8.24 4.80
C ILE A 193 -43.41 -8.69 5.96
N ASP A 194 -44.67 -8.29 5.99
CA ASP A 194 -45.62 -8.76 7.01
C ASP A 194 -46.42 -9.96 6.49
N GLY A 195 -45.68 -10.97 6.02
CA GLY A 195 -46.23 -12.31 5.77
C GLY A 195 -46.11 -13.12 7.04
N ASP A 196 -47.16 -13.11 7.84
CA ASP A 196 -47.42 -14.09 8.89
C ASP A 196 -47.23 -15.51 8.33
N ASN A 197 -46.34 -16.29 8.95
CA ASN A 197 -46.47 -17.75 9.16
C ASN A 197 -45.17 -18.25 9.82
N SER A 198 -45.20 -18.72 11.06
CA SER A 198 -45.86 -19.95 11.52
C SER A 198 -45.33 -21.20 10.77
N ALA A 199 -44.81 -22.12 11.57
CA ALA A 199 -44.56 -23.54 11.28
C ALA A 199 -43.67 -23.91 10.07
N GLY A 200 -42.42 -24.25 10.42
CA GLY A 200 -41.76 -25.51 10.04
C GLY A 200 -41.94 -26.04 8.62
N LYS A 201 -40.88 -25.95 7.82
CA LYS A 201 -40.55 -27.04 6.89
C LYS A 201 -39.06 -27.04 6.55
N THR A 202 -38.41 -28.11 6.98
CA THR A 202 -37.13 -28.61 6.50
C THR A 202 -37.18 -28.75 4.98
N ILE A 203 -36.26 -28.11 4.25
CA ILE A 203 -35.99 -28.43 2.85
C ILE A 203 -34.49 -28.59 2.66
N SER A 204 -34.18 -29.78 2.18
CA SER A 204 -32.91 -30.37 1.84
C SER A 204 -32.15 -29.65 0.73
N ASN A 205 -30.84 -29.93 0.72
CA ASN A 205 -29.91 -29.70 -0.38
C ASN A 205 -30.51 -30.13 -1.72
N GLY A 206 -30.73 -29.15 -2.60
CA GLY A 206 -31.07 -29.35 -4.00
C GLY A 206 -30.23 -28.42 -4.86
N GLU A 207 -29.42 -29.02 -5.72
CA GLU A 207 -28.53 -28.39 -6.70
C GLU A 207 -29.17 -27.20 -7.41
N ARG A 208 -28.62 -26.00 -7.18
CA ARG A 208 -28.99 -24.81 -7.94
C ARG A 208 -28.29 -24.81 -9.28
N LYS A 209 -28.94 -25.44 -10.27
CA LYS A 209 -28.73 -25.18 -11.69
C LYS A 209 -28.77 -23.68 -11.94
N SER A 210 -27.67 -23.16 -12.47
CA SER A 210 -27.47 -21.78 -12.90
C SER A 210 -28.35 -21.46 -14.11
N ASN A 211 -29.63 -21.18 -13.87
CA ASN A 211 -30.48 -20.53 -14.85
C ASN A 211 -30.00 -19.08 -15.05
N LYS A 212 -29.05 -18.94 -15.98
CA LYS A 212 -28.63 -17.71 -16.64
C LYS A 212 -29.82 -17.16 -17.42
N ARG A 213 -30.79 -16.58 -16.71
CA ARG A 213 -31.80 -15.70 -17.30
C ARG A 213 -31.05 -14.51 -17.88
N LYS A 214 -30.95 -14.48 -19.22
CA LYS A 214 -30.67 -13.28 -20.00
C LYS A 214 -31.71 -12.24 -19.56
N ARG A 215 -31.32 -11.36 -18.65
CA ARG A 215 -32.06 -10.14 -18.36
C ARG A 215 -31.82 -9.23 -19.56
N ASP A 216 -32.89 -8.97 -20.29
CA ASP A 216 -32.98 -7.93 -21.29
C ASP A 216 -32.55 -6.60 -20.66
N ASP A 217 -31.40 -6.11 -21.10
CA ASP A 217 -30.72 -4.88 -20.65
C ASP A 217 -31.29 -3.67 -21.40
N SER A 218 -32.64 -3.57 -21.45
CA SER A 218 -33.32 -2.61 -22.34
C SER A 218 -34.38 -1.77 -21.66
N GLN A 219 -34.63 -1.97 -20.36
CA GLN A 219 -35.50 -1.09 -19.58
C GLN A 219 -34.70 -0.43 -18.45
N LYS A 220 -33.66 0.32 -18.85
CA LYS A 220 -33.06 1.33 -18.00
C LYS A 220 -34.08 2.44 -17.85
N SER A 221 -34.87 2.36 -16.78
CA SER A 221 -35.87 3.35 -16.38
C SER A 221 -35.23 4.74 -16.39
N THR A 222 -35.50 5.50 -17.44
CA THR A 222 -35.31 6.94 -17.47
C THR A 222 -36.43 7.51 -16.61
N THR A 223 -36.28 7.42 -15.28
CA THR A 223 -37.08 8.26 -14.39
C THR A 223 -36.85 9.68 -14.86
N GLU A 224 -37.88 10.30 -15.42
CA GLU A 224 -37.85 11.67 -15.90
C GLU A 224 -37.57 12.55 -14.70
N ILE A 225 -36.29 12.85 -14.48
CA ILE A 225 -35.86 13.74 -13.43
C ILE A 225 -36.51 15.09 -13.75
N SER A 226 -37.35 15.57 -12.83
CA SER A 226 -38.09 16.83 -12.98
C SER A 226 -37.12 17.95 -13.36
N ALA A 227 -37.56 18.84 -14.25
CA ALA A 227 -36.75 19.96 -14.73
C ALA A 227 -36.18 20.80 -13.57
N GLY A 228 -36.95 20.93 -12.47
CA GLY A 228 -36.52 21.57 -11.24
C GLY A 228 -35.32 20.90 -10.56
N LEU A 229 -35.30 19.56 -10.45
CA LEU A 229 -34.16 18.85 -9.85
C LEU A 229 -32.90 18.99 -10.71
N LYS A 230 -33.04 19.00 -12.04
CA LYS A 230 -31.90 19.23 -12.95
C LYS A 230 -31.32 20.64 -12.78
N ALA A 231 -32.18 21.66 -12.63
CA ALA A 231 -31.75 23.03 -12.39
C ALA A 231 -31.03 23.17 -11.04
N ALA A 232 -31.60 22.60 -9.96
CA ALA A 232 -30.98 22.62 -8.64
C ALA A 232 -29.61 21.91 -8.62
N VAL A 233 -29.50 20.73 -9.24
CA VAL A 233 -28.22 20.02 -9.36
C VAL A 233 -27.20 20.84 -10.17
N LYS A 234 -27.64 21.55 -11.21
CA LYS A 234 -26.75 22.43 -11.98
C LYS A 234 -26.23 23.60 -11.14
N VAL A 235 -27.05 24.21 -10.29
CA VAL A 235 -26.60 25.27 -9.36
C VAL A 235 -25.56 24.74 -8.38
N VAL A 236 -25.78 23.55 -7.81
CA VAL A 236 -24.82 22.89 -6.91
C VAL A 236 -23.52 22.56 -7.64
N LEU A 237 -23.60 22.03 -8.86
CA LEU A 237 -22.42 21.68 -9.64
C LEU A 237 -21.63 22.89 -10.15
N ASN A 238 -22.29 24.03 -10.41
CA ASN A 238 -21.60 25.26 -10.82
C ASN A 238 -20.72 25.85 -9.70
N GLY A 239 -21.10 25.66 -8.43
CA GLY A 239 -20.26 25.99 -7.28
C GLY A 239 -19.28 24.89 -6.88
N TYR A 240 -19.42 23.69 -7.45
CA TYR A 240 -18.57 22.55 -7.11
C TYR A 240 -17.22 22.65 -7.82
N VAL A 241 -16.25 23.25 -7.13
CA VAL A 241 -14.84 23.08 -7.49
C VAL A 241 -14.45 21.67 -7.07
N ALA A 242 -14.31 20.77 -8.04
CA ALA A 242 -13.85 19.41 -7.77
C ALA A 242 -12.51 19.49 -7.04
N ARG A 243 -12.38 18.82 -5.89
CA ARG A 243 -11.13 18.76 -5.11
C ARG A 243 -9.94 18.21 -5.92
N SER A 244 -10.22 17.58 -7.06
CA SER A 244 -9.23 17.16 -8.04
C SER A 244 -8.67 18.30 -8.91
N ASN A 245 -9.36 19.43 -9.04
CA ASN A 245 -8.90 20.59 -9.81
C ASN A 245 -7.84 21.41 -9.08
N GLU A 246 -7.78 21.30 -7.75
CA GLU A 246 -6.65 21.82 -6.97
C GLU A 246 -5.39 20.96 -7.13
N LYS A 247 -5.47 19.82 -7.87
CA LYS A 247 -4.37 18.94 -8.31
C LYS A 247 -3.10 19.09 -7.48
N ILE A 248 -3.23 18.90 -6.17
CA ILE A 248 -2.11 19.06 -5.25
C ILE A 248 -1.17 17.91 -5.55
N PRO A 249 -0.01 18.15 -6.17
CA PRO A 249 0.74 17.08 -6.81
C PRO A 249 1.36 16.15 -5.78
N PHE A 250 1.58 16.63 -4.55
CA PHE A 250 2.37 15.95 -3.53
C PHE A 250 1.58 15.79 -2.22
N TYR A 251 0.98 14.61 -2.06
CA TYR A 251 0.29 14.20 -0.84
C TYR A 251 1.07 13.11 -0.11
N CYS A 252 1.33 13.32 1.18
CA CYS A 252 1.93 12.31 2.05
C CYS A 252 0.84 11.50 2.75
N ARG A 253 0.69 10.23 2.39
CA ARG A 253 -0.32 9.33 2.99
C ARG A 253 -0.09 9.08 4.48
N VAL A 254 1.18 8.99 4.90
CA VAL A 254 1.57 8.59 6.26
C VAL A 254 1.23 9.69 7.26
N CYS A 255 1.52 10.94 6.91
CA CYS A 255 1.30 12.10 7.78
C CYS A 255 0.02 12.86 7.45
N ALA A 256 -0.72 12.45 6.41
CA ALA A 256 -1.90 13.13 5.87
C ALA A 256 -1.69 14.62 5.51
N LYS A 257 -0.43 15.03 5.25
CA LYS A 257 -0.06 16.40 4.88
C LYS A 257 -0.01 16.59 3.36
N GLN A 258 -0.37 17.79 2.92
CA GLN A 258 -0.38 18.24 1.53
C GLN A 258 0.69 19.31 1.32
N TYR A 259 1.36 19.28 0.17
CA TYR A 259 2.43 20.22 -0.19
C TYR A 259 2.18 20.80 -1.57
N ALA A 260 2.43 22.10 -1.73
CA ALA A 260 2.34 22.77 -3.03
C ALA A 260 3.52 22.38 -3.92
N ASP A 261 4.72 22.32 -3.33
CA ASP A 261 5.97 22.09 -4.03
C ASP A 261 6.54 20.67 -3.84
N SER A 262 7.30 20.24 -4.83
CA SER A 262 8.01 18.95 -4.80
C SER A 262 9.10 18.94 -3.72
N ASP A 263 9.80 20.05 -3.54
CA ASP A 263 10.96 20.13 -2.65
C ASP A 263 10.54 20.09 -1.17
N GLU A 264 9.47 20.79 -0.81
CA GLU A 264 8.87 20.70 0.53
C GLU A 264 8.42 19.28 0.86
N PHE A 265 7.86 18.56 -0.11
CA PHE A 265 7.47 17.16 0.06
C PHE A 265 8.68 16.23 0.28
N PHE A 266 9.81 16.48 -0.41
CA PHE A 266 11.04 15.72 -0.21
C PHE A 266 11.71 16.05 1.13
N GLN A 267 11.72 17.33 1.53
CA GLN A 267 12.19 17.74 2.86
C GLN A 267 11.34 17.11 3.96
N HIS A 268 10.01 17.11 3.81
CA HIS A 268 9.10 16.43 4.72
C HIS A 268 9.45 14.95 4.88
N LYS A 269 9.74 14.24 3.78
CA LYS A 269 10.15 12.83 3.83
C LYS A 269 11.46 12.58 4.58
N ARG A 270 12.34 13.58 4.66
CA ARG A 270 13.61 13.51 5.39
C ARG A 270 13.44 13.77 6.88
N THR A 271 12.35 14.42 7.31
CA THR A 271 12.10 14.71 8.73
C THR A 271 12.01 13.44 9.57
N GLU A 272 12.56 13.48 10.79
CA GLU A 272 12.53 12.36 11.74
C GLU A 272 11.10 11.95 12.10
N PHE A 273 10.19 12.93 12.19
CA PHE A 273 8.76 12.67 12.38
C PHE A 273 8.18 11.75 11.29
N HIS A 274 8.50 12.00 10.02
CA HIS A 274 8.01 11.17 8.92
C HIS A 274 8.60 9.76 8.99
N LYS A 275 9.90 9.63 9.28
CA LYS A 275 10.56 8.32 9.42
C LYS A 275 9.93 7.50 10.55
N ALA A 276 9.75 8.09 11.72
CA ALA A 276 9.10 7.45 12.87
C ALA A 276 7.66 7.03 12.55
N ALA A 277 6.89 7.91 11.89
CA ALA A 277 5.52 7.59 11.47
C ALA A 277 5.47 6.42 10.45
N VAL A 278 6.39 6.39 9.48
CA VAL A 278 6.52 5.28 8.52
C VAL A 278 6.85 3.97 9.23
N GLU A 279 7.74 3.99 10.23
CA GLU A 279 8.08 2.81 11.01
C GLU A 279 6.91 2.30 11.84
N MET A 280 6.16 3.20 12.49
CA MET A 280 4.94 2.84 13.21
C MET A 280 3.91 2.22 12.26
N GLU A 281 3.70 2.79 11.06
CA GLU A 281 2.77 2.24 10.08
C GLU A 281 3.24 0.86 9.55
N LYS A 282 4.54 0.68 9.33
CA LYS A 282 5.12 -0.63 8.95
C LYS A 282 4.89 -1.67 10.05
N LYS A 283 5.13 -1.31 11.32
CA LYS A 283 4.87 -2.20 12.46
C LYS A 283 3.38 -2.52 12.58
N ALA A 284 2.50 -1.54 12.37
CA ALA A 284 1.04 -1.68 12.45
C ALA A 284 0.42 -2.45 11.28
N SER A 285 1.09 -2.55 10.13
CA SER A 285 0.58 -3.27 8.94
C SER A 285 1.24 -4.63 8.71
N TYR A 286 2.10 -5.09 9.63
CA TYR A 286 2.79 -6.38 9.54
C TYR A 286 2.07 -7.50 10.28
N CYS A 287 1.79 -8.60 9.59
CA CYS A 287 1.23 -9.79 10.20
C CYS A 287 2.32 -10.77 10.65
N LYS A 288 2.53 -10.93 11.97
CA LYS A 288 3.56 -11.83 12.54
C LYS A 288 3.35 -13.31 12.18
N LEU A 289 2.10 -13.78 12.15
CA LEU A 289 1.77 -15.19 11.87
C LEU A 289 2.00 -15.58 10.41
N CYS A 290 1.68 -14.67 9.49
CA CYS A 290 1.83 -14.92 8.06
C CYS A 290 3.14 -14.39 7.49
N ARG A 291 3.90 -13.58 8.26
CA ARG A 291 5.09 -12.84 7.82
C ARG A 291 4.84 -12.04 6.55
N LYS A 292 3.67 -11.39 6.47
CA LYS A 292 3.24 -10.58 5.31
C LYS A 292 3.11 -9.13 5.74
N GLN A 293 3.73 -8.23 4.97
CA GLN A 293 3.51 -6.80 5.04
C GLN A 293 2.28 -6.45 4.19
N LEU A 294 1.32 -5.75 4.78
CA LEU A 294 0.13 -5.28 4.06
C LEU A 294 0.24 -3.78 3.79
N THR A 295 -0.55 -3.29 2.83
CA THR A 295 -0.40 -1.89 2.37
C THR A 295 -1.15 -0.89 3.23
N SER A 296 -1.90 -1.32 4.25
CA SER A 296 -2.65 -0.47 5.17
C SER A 296 -3.03 -1.25 6.44
N PRO A 297 -3.17 -0.59 7.61
CA PRO A 297 -3.71 -1.23 8.82
C PRO A 297 -5.13 -1.77 8.63
N VAL A 298 -5.96 -1.13 7.80
CA VAL A 298 -7.32 -1.63 7.49
C VAL A 298 -7.24 -2.95 6.73
N GLN A 299 -6.31 -3.07 5.78
CA GLN A 299 -6.07 -4.34 5.10
C GLN A 299 -5.52 -5.41 6.02
N LEU A 300 -4.74 -5.03 7.05
CA LEU A 300 -4.34 -5.97 8.10
C LEU A 300 -5.53 -6.47 8.88
N GLN A 301 -6.44 -5.60 9.31
CA GLN A 301 -7.70 -6.01 9.94
C GLN A 301 -8.46 -7.00 9.06
N GLU A 302 -8.69 -6.69 7.78
CA GLU A 302 -9.35 -7.60 6.85
C GLU A 302 -8.60 -8.94 6.69
N HIS A 303 -7.27 -8.89 6.62
CA HIS A 303 -6.42 -10.07 6.56
C HIS A 303 -6.58 -10.96 7.80
N LEU A 304 -6.60 -10.38 9.00
CA LEU A 304 -6.80 -11.12 10.25
C LEU A 304 -8.18 -11.79 10.30
N HIS A 305 -9.20 -11.17 9.72
CA HIS A 305 -10.55 -11.73 9.65
C HIS A 305 -10.73 -12.77 8.53
N SER A 306 -9.78 -12.86 7.60
CA SER A 306 -9.84 -13.78 6.46
C SER A 306 -9.74 -15.25 6.89
N LYS A 307 -10.51 -16.12 6.22
CA LYS A 307 -10.49 -17.59 6.43
C LYS A 307 -9.06 -18.19 6.45
N PRO A 308 -8.19 -17.96 5.45
CA PRO A 308 -6.86 -18.57 5.44
C PRO A 308 -5.98 -18.14 6.62
N HIS A 309 -6.18 -16.92 7.14
CA HIS A 309 -5.46 -16.48 8.34
C HIS A 309 -5.98 -17.18 9.59
N LYS A 310 -7.30 -17.29 9.74
CA LYS A 310 -7.96 -18.02 10.85
C LYS A 310 -7.56 -19.50 10.87
N ASP A 311 -7.53 -20.15 9.72
CA ASP A 311 -7.12 -21.55 9.60
C ASP A 311 -5.68 -21.75 10.08
N ARG A 312 -4.77 -20.83 9.69
CA ARG A 312 -3.37 -20.86 10.11
C ARG A 312 -3.20 -20.60 11.61
N LEU A 313 -4.01 -19.71 12.17
CA LEU A 313 -4.06 -19.44 13.62
C LEU A 313 -4.54 -20.68 14.38
N GLN A 314 -5.58 -21.36 13.91
CA GLN A 314 -6.07 -22.61 14.50
C GLN A 314 -5.03 -23.73 14.43
N MET A 315 -4.34 -23.90 13.30
CA MET A 315 -3.23 -24.86 13.17
C MET A 315 -2.11 -24.62 14.19
N MET A 316 -1.75 -23.35 14.43
CA MET A 316 -0.74 -23.00 15.45
C MET A 316 -1.23 -23.30 16.87
N LYS A 317 -2.48 -22.94 17.21
CA LYS A 317 -3.09 -23.24 18.52
C LYS A 317 -3.15 -24.74 18.79
N ASN A 318 -3.50 -25.54 17.79
CA ASN A 318 -3.58 -27.01 17.92
C ASN A 318 -2.21 -27.68 18.10
N ARG A 319 -1.11 -27.03 17.70
CA ARG A 319 0.27 -27.55 17.89
C ARG A 319 0.85 -27.23 19.28
N GLN A 320 0.40 -26.17 19.93
CA GLN A 320 0.92 -25.73 21.22
C GLN A 320 0.67 -26.69 22.42
N PRO A 321 -0.48 -27.40 22.55
CA PRO A 321 -0.74 -28.23 23.72
C PRO A 321 0.13 -29.49 23.83
N GLN A 322 0.83 -29.90 22.77
CA GLN A 322 1.72 -31.08 22.85
C GLN A 322 3.08 -30.80 23.49
N ARG A 323 3.47 -29.53 23.66
CA ARG A 323 4.77 -29.17 24.25
C ARG A 323 4.74 -28.98 25.77
N GLN A 324 3.58 -28.78 26.38
CA GLN A 324 3.43 -28.56 27.83
C GLN A 324 3.12 -29.83 28.62
N ARG A 325 3.11 -31.00 27.98
CA ARG A 325 2.85 -32.31 28.60
C ARG A 325 4.11 -33.18 28.77
N LYS A 326 5.29 -32.57 28.75
CA LYS A 326 6.56 -33.24 29.01
C LYS A 326 7.25 -32.56 30.17
#